data_AF-A0A4P8S3U9-F1
#
_entry.id   AF-A0A4P8S3U9-F1
#
_cell.length_a   1.000
_cell.length_b   1.000
_cell.length_c   1.000
_cell.angle_alpha   90.00
_cell.angle_beta   90.00
_cell.angle_gamma   90.00
#
_symmetry.space_group_name_H-M   'P 1'
#
loop_
_entity.id
_entity.type
_entity.pdbx_description
1 polymer ?
#
loop_
_entity_poly.entity_id
_entity_poly.type
_entity_poly.pdbx_seq_one_letter_code
_entity_poly.pdbx_strand_id
1 'polypeptide(L)'
;MTWERLHKEQEELFLKLMKIEKMQSQIETLTHQITQTGCEIQTYDEELKNLKAKLEQLDSFSFVNLIRSWTGKQEELREQKIDKAASLELKLIEAIQMKNDLSEDLLEKNNEISKYNEEKIKNQLEMIKVKKELWLKEHQPNIALALEQLEEDELNCKKLKIEIDEAKIAGNDAINKLHDVIASLESASTYSTWDTFLGGGFIATHLKHEKINESESKMHQAQIALQRFKNELLDIQNISTNHLTVNTDGFVKFADYVFDDIFSAWSIHSKISSSKEHVSKVIADVRNTMLKLEKKLGLLEEKLNEIELKKKDILEI
;
A
#
# COMPACT_ATOMS: atom_id res chain seq x y z
N MET A 1 41.29 -5.74 -17.63
CA MET A 1 40.01 -5.02 -17.40
C MET A 1 40.31 -3.90 -16.43
N THR A 2 39.76 -2.70 -16.65
CA THR A 2 39.91 -1.60 -15.68
C THR A 2 39.01 -1.84 -14.47
N TRP A 3 39.39 -1.31 -13.31
CA TRP A 3 38.61 -1.37 -12.08
C TRP A 3 37.18 -0.86 -12.28
N GLU A 4 37.03 0.29 -12.95
CA GLU A 4 35.75 0.93 -13.27
C GLU A 4 34.80 0.00 -14.04
N ARG A 5 35.33 -0.80 -14.97
CA ARG A 5 34.52 -1.75 -15.74
C ARG A 5 34.01 -2.89 -14.87
N LEU A 6 34.87 -3.44 -14.00
CA LEU A 6 34.47 -4.50 -13.07
C LEU A 6 33.44 -3.98 -12.05
N HIS A 7 33.62 -2.75 -11.58
CA HIS A 7 32.67 -2.09 -10.68
C HIS A 7 31.31 -1.87 -11.33
N LYS A 8 31.29 -1.35 -12.56
CA LYS A 8 30.05 -1.17 -13.32
C LYS A 8 29.34 -2.50 -13.61
N GLU A 9 30.08 -3.53 -14.01
CA GLU A 9 29.52 -4.88 -14.22
C GLU A 9 28.95 -5.47 -12.92
N GLN A 10 29.61 -5.23 -11.77
CA GLN A 10 29.09 -5.62 -10.45
C GLN A 10 27.80 -4.88 -10.11
N GLU A 11 27.76 -3.56 -10.30
CA GLU A 11 26.60 -2.73 -10.01
C GLU A 11 25.37 -3.18 -10.82
N GLU A 12 25.53 -3.41 -12.13
CA GLU A 12 24.43 -3.88 -12.99
C GLU A 12 23.87 -5.25 -12.54
N LEU A 13 24.75 -6.16 -12.11
CA LEU A 13 24.34 -7.48 -11.60
C LEU A 13 23.70 -7.38 -10.22
N PHE A 14 24.25 -6.54 -9.35
CA PHE A 14 23.70 -6.27 -8.02
C PHE A 14 22.29 -5.70 -8.12
N LEU A 15 22.07 -4.67 -8.95
CA LEU A 15 20.74 -4.08 -9.15
C LEU A 15 19.71 -5.10 -9.67
N LYS A 16 20.12 -6.00 -10.57
CA LYS A 16 19.24 -7.10 -11.03
C LYS A 16 18.89 -8.06 -9.92
N LEU A 17 19.87 -8.44 -9.08
CA LEU A 17 19.64 -9.32 -7.94
C LEU A 17 18.72 -8.66 -6.90
N MET A 18 18.94 -7.39 -6.58
CA MET A 18 18.08 -6.62 -5.67
C MET A 18 16.65 -6.52 -6.20
N LYS A 19 16.48 -6.33 -7.51
CA LYS A 19 15.15 -6.36 -8.13
C LYS A 19 14.46 -7.72 -7.93
N ILE A 20 15.18 -8.83 -8.08
CA ILE A 20 14.63 -10.17 -7.86
C ILE A 20 14.24 -10.36 -6.39
N GLU A 21 15.12 -10.03 -5.44
CA GLU A 21 14.85 -10.13 -4.01
C GLU A 21 13.64 -9.28 -3.59
N LYS A 22 13.54 -8.05 -4.12
CA LYS A 22 12.36 -7.20 -3.93
C LYS A 22 11.10 -7.89 -4.44
N MET A 23 11.11 -8.42 -5.66
CA MET A 23 9.95 -9.11 -6.22
C MET A 23 9.54 -10.34 -5.41
N GLN A 24 10.51 -11.08 -4.84
CA GLN A 24 10.23 -12.19 -3.93
C GLN A 24 9.53 -11.71 -2.66
N SER A 25 10.05 -10.66 -2.03
CA SER A 25 9.44 -10.06 -0.84
C SER A 25 8.03 -9.50 -1.11
N GLN A 26 7.82 -8.88 -2.28
CA GLN A 26 6.52 -8.41 -2.72
C GLN A 26 5.54 -9.57 -2.94
N ILE A 27 5.98 -10.68 -3.56
CA ILE A 27 5.18 -11.89 -3.74
C ILE A 27 4.74 -12.47 -2.39
N GLU A 28 5.65 -12.54 -1.41
CA GLU A 28 5.34 -13.00 -0.05
C GLU A 28 4.31 -12.08 0.63
N THR A 29 4.51 -10.76 0.53
CA THR A 29 3.60 -9.74 1.07
C THR A 29 2.20 -9.84 0.45
N LEU A 30 2.10 -9.92 -0.88
CA LEU A 30 0.84 -10.08 -1.60
C LEU A 30 0.14 -11.38 -1.21
N THR A 31 0.88 -12.48 -1.10
CA THR A 31 0.34 -13.78 -0.70
C THR A 31 -0.25 -13.73 0.71
N HIS A 32 0.43 -13.05 1.64
CA HIS A 32 -0.07 -12.84 2.99
C HIS A 32 -1.34 -11.99 2.99
N GLN A 33 -1.36 -10.88 2.24
CA GLN A 33 -2.52 -9.99 2.13
C GLN A 33 -3.73 -10.68 1.50
N ILE A 34 -3.56 -11.49 0.45
CA ILE A 34 -4.62 -12.30 -0.17
C ILE A 34 -5.20 -13.30 0.84
N THR A 35 -4.33 -13.91 1.65
CA THR A 35 -4.76 -14.87 2.67
C THR A 35 -5.57 -14.18 3.76
N GLN A 36 -5.06 -13.05 4.29
CA GLN A 36 -5.74 -12.26 5.30
C GLN A 36 -7.11 -11.75 4.81
N THR A 37 -7.16 -11.14 3.63
CA THR A 37 -8.39 -10.66 3.00
C THR A 37 -9.37 -11.84 2.76
N GLY A 38 -8.84 -13.03 2.45
CA GLY A 38 -9.64 -14.26 2.36
C GLY A 38 -10.32 -14.66 3.67
N CYS A 39 -9.64 -14.51 4.81
CA CYS A 39 -10.22 -14.73 6.14
C CYS A 39 -11.27 -13.67 6.50
N GLU A 40 -11.02 -12.41 6.14
CA GLU A 40 -11.98 -11.31 6.34
C GLU A 40 -13.28 -11.54 5.54
N ILE A 41 -13.17 -11.96 4.28
CA ILE A 41 -14.31 -12.34 3.43
C ILE A 41 -15.16 -13.43 4.10
N GLN A 42 -14.53 -14.48 4.63
CA GLN A 42 -15.25 -15.57 5.33
C GLN A 42 -15.98 -15.04 6.57
N THR A 43 -15.30 -14.20 7.36
CA THR A 43 -15.87 -13.60 8.57
C THR A 43 -17.08 -12.72 8.24
N TYR A 44 -16.96 -11.84 7.24
CA TYR A 44 -18.06 -10.98 6.81
C TYR A 44 -19.25 -11.77 6.25
N ASP A 45 -19.00 -12.81 5.45
CA ASP A 45 -20.05 -13.68 4.91
C ASP A 45 -20.83 -14.42 6.02
N GLU A 46 -20.13 -14.96 7.03
CA GLU A 46 -20.75 -15.61 8.18
C GLU A 46 -21.56 -14.64 9.04
N GLU A 47 -21.02 -13.46 9.34
CA GLU A 47 -21.74 -12.42 10.10
C GLU A 47 -23.01 -11.98 9.38
N LEU A 48 -22.92 -11.78 8.08
CA LEU A 48 -24.02 -11.34 7.23
C LEU A 48 -25.12 -12.42 7.13
N LYS A 49 -24.75 -13.69 6.96
CA LYS A 49 -25.70 -14.82 7.02
C LYS A 49 -26.44 -14.87 8.35
N ASN A 50 -25.72 -14.76 9.46
CA ASN A 50 -26.29 -14.76 10.81
C ASN A 50 -27.23 -13.57 11.03
N LEU A 51 -26.89 -12.41 10.47
CA LEU A 51 -27.69 -11.19 10.60
C LEU A 51 -28.96 -11.25 9.75
N LYS A 52 -28.88 -11.76 8.51
CA LYS A 52 -30.05 -12.01 7.65
C LYS A 52 -31.04 -12.99 8.30
N ALA A 53 -30.56 -14.11 8.84
CA ALA A 53 -31.41 -15.07 9.56
C ALA A 53 -32.12 -14.44 10.78
N LYS A 54 -31.45 -13.55 11.51
CA LYS A 54 -32.06 -12.81 12.64
C LYS A 54 -33.09 -11.77 12.18
N LEU A 55 -32.94 -11.20 10.98
CA LEU A 55 -33.93 -10.29 10.39
C LEU A 55 -35.17 -11.07 9.91
N GLU A 56 -35.01 -12.23 9.28
CA GLU A 56 -36.13 -13.09 8.90
C GLU A 56 -36.93 -13.59 10.11
N GLN A 57 -36.24 -13.90 11.22
CA GLN A 57 -36.90 -14.20 12.48
C GLN A 57 -37.74 -13.02 12.99
N LEU A 58 -37.25 -11.78 12.86
CA LEU A 58 -38.01 -10.57 13.22
C LEU A 58 -39.25 -10.39 12.35
N ASP A 59 -39.15 -10.68 11.05
CA ASP A 59 -40.26 -10.55 10.09
C ASP A 59 -41.34 -11.64 10.26
N SER A 60 -40.96 -12.81 10.79
CA SER A 60 -41.88 -13.93 11.04
C SER A 60 -42.64 -13.86 12.36
N PHE A 61 -42.34 -12.91 13.25
CA PHE A 61 -43.15 -12.67 14.45
C PHE A 61 -44.54 -12.14 14.04
N SER A 62 -45.53 -13.01 14.13
CA SER A 62 -46.93 -12.76 13.78
C SER A 62 -47.46 -11.39 14.23
N PHE A 63 -47.97 -10.63 13.26
CA PHE A 63 -48.67 -9.33 13.41
C PHE A 63 -49.69 -9.31 14.56
N VAL A 64 -50.29 -10.47 14.88
CA VAL A 64 -51.32 -10.63 15.92
C VAL A 64 -50.74 -10.53 17.35
N ASN A 65 -49.47 -10.88 17.55
CA ASN A 65 -48.79 -10.73 18.85
C ASN A 65 -48.09 -9.37 18.99
N LEU A 66 -47.73 -8.74 17.87
CA LEU A 66 -47.00 -7.46 17.78
C LEU A 66 -47.87 -6.24 18.16
N ILE A 67 -49.18 -6.27 17.86
CA ILE A 67 -50.13 -5.22 18.26
C ILE A 67 -50.23 -5.08 19.79
N ARG A 68 -49.93 -6.14 20.56
CA ARG A 68 -49.98 -6.12 22.04
C ARG A 68 -48.73 -5.53 22.70
N SER A 69 -47.60 -5.41 22.02
CA SER A 69 -46.32 -4.95 22.57
C SER A 69 -45.68 -3.79 21.82
N TRP A 70 -46.42 -3.15 20.90
CA TRP A 70 -45.96 -2.06 20.04
C TRP A 70 -45.26 -0.97 20.86
N THR A 71 -43.95 -0.97 20.76
CA THR A 71 -43.05 0.05 21.30
C THR A 71 -42.09 0.39 20.17
N GLY A 72 -41.96 1.67 19.82
CA GLY A 72 -41.10 2.14 18.72
C GLY A 72 -39.64 1.64 18.78
N LYS A 73 -39.22 1.11 19.93
CA LYS A 73 -37.95 0.42 20.16
C LYS A 73 -37.69 -0.80 19.25
N GLN A 74 -38.72 -1.53 18.80
CA GLN A 74 -38.53 -2.66 17.88
C GLN A 74 -38.21 -2.20 16.45
N GLU A 75 -38.80 -1.08 16.02
CA GLU A 75 -38.53 -0.48 14.72
C GLU A 75 -37.09 0.07 14.67
N GLU A 76 -36.66 0.75 15.75
CA GLU A 76 -35.29 1.25 15.90
C GLU A 76 -34.24 0.13 15.88
N LEU A 77 -34.52 -0.99 16.57
CA LEU A 77 -33.64 -2.18 16.53
C LEU A 77 -33.58 -2.85 15.15
N ARG A 78 -34.64 -2.73 14.35
CA ARG A 78 -34.70 -3.25 12.99
C ARG A 78 -33.87 -2.38 12.04
N GLU A 79 -34.04 -1.07 12.12
CA GLU A 79 -33.26 -0.07 11.37
C GLU A 79 -31.76 -0.25 11.63
N GLN A 80 -31.34 -0.33 12.90
CA GLN A 80 -29.94 -0.58 13.26
C GLN A 80 -29.36 -1.87 12.66
N LYS A 81 -30.17 -2.94 12.60
CA LYS A 81 -29.73 -4.22 12.00
C LYS A 81 -29.62 -4.12 10.49
N ILE A 82 -30.53 -3.41 9.82
CA ILE A 82 -30.49 -3.17 8.38
C ILE A 82 -29.24 -2.36 8.01
N ASP A 83 -28.94 -1.31 8.78
CA ASP A 83 -27.73 -0.49 8.59
C ASP A 83 -26.46 -1.33 8.75
N LYS A 84 -26.42 -2.18 9.78
CA LYS A 84 -25.30 -3.11 9.97
C LYS A 84 -25.18 -4.13 8.84
N ALA A 85 -26.30 -4.61 8.29
CA ALA A 85 -26.30 -5.52 7.14
C ALA A 85 -25.69 -4.86 5.91
N ALA A 86 -26.12 -3.64 5.59
CA ALA A 86 -25.62 -2.88 4.45
C ALA A 86 -24.12 -2.55 4.58
N SER A 87 -23.67 -2.16 5.77
CA SER A 87 -22.25 -1.93 6.09
C SER A 87 -21.39 -3.18 5.88
N LEU A 88 -21.85 -4.35 6.35
CA LEU A 88 -21.16 -5.63 6.12
C LEU A 88 -21.16 -6.07 4.66
N GLU A 89 -22.26 -5.86 3.92
CA GLU A 89 -22.33 -6.14 2.48
C GLU A 89 -21.30 -5.32 1.72
N LEU A 90 -21.17 -4.03 2.01
CA LEU A 90 -20.16 -3.16 1.39
C LEU A 90 -18.73 -3.63 1.70
N LYS A 91 -18.44 -3.95 2.96
CA LYS A 91 -17.12 -4.47 3.37
C LYS A 91 -16.78 -5.79 2.67
N LEU A 92 -17.77 -6.66 2.50
CA LEU A 92 -17.59 -7.93 1.79
C LEU A 92 -17.27 -7.70 0.31
N ILE A 93 -18.01 -6.80 -0.37
CA ILE A 93 -17.76 -6.46 -1.78
C ILE A 93 -16.36 -5.88 -1.95
N GLU A 94 -15.97 -4.92 -1.10
CA GLU A 94 -14.65 -4.29 -1.13
C GLU A 94 -13.54 -5.32 -0.91
N ALA A 95 -13.67 -6.20 0.09
CA ALA A 95 -12.68 -7.23 0.36
C ALA A 95 -12.54 -8.22 -0.82
N ILE A 96 -13.64 -8.56 -1.50
CA ILE A 96 -13.61 -9.41 -2.69
C ILE A 96 -12.87 -8.70 -3.84
N GLN A 97 -13.17 -7.43 -4.10
CA GLN A 97 -12.49 -6.64 -5.13
C GLN A 97 -11.00 -6.56 -4.84
N MET A 98 -10.62 -6.11 -3.64
CA MET A 98 -9.23 -6.03 -3.18
C MET A 98 -8.49 -7.36 -3.34
N LYS A 99 -9.11 -8.48 -2.97
CA LYS A 99 -8.50 -9.80 -3.15
C LYS A 99 -8.23 -10.12 -4.62
N ASN A 100 -9.14 -9.75 -5.53
CA ASN A 100 -8.95 -9.96 -6.96
C ASN A 100 -7.79 -9.12 -7.50
N ASP A 101 -7.73 -7.83 -7.14
CA ASP A 101 -6.63 -6.95 -7.59
C ASP A 101 -5.28 -7.41 -7.07
N LEU A 102 -5.21 -7.79 -5.79
CA LEU A 102 -3.99 -8.37 -5.21
C LEU A 102 -3.58 -9.67 -5.91
N SER A 103 -4.56 -10.48 -6.34
CA SER A 103 -4.30 -11.72 -7.07
C SER A 103 -3.79 -11.47 -8.48
N GLU A 104 -4.30 -10.44 -9.17
CA GLU A 104 -3.76 -9.99 -10.46
C GLU A 104 -2.34 -9.45 -10.32
N ASP A 105 -2.09 -8.59 -9.33
CA ASP A 105 -0.75 -8.06 -9.02
C ASP A 105 0.23 -9.22 -8.72
N LEU A 106 -0.20 -10.23 -7.94
CA LEU A 106 0.60 -11.41 -7.64
C LEU A 106 0.93 -12.21 -8.91
N LEU A 107 -0.03 -12.39 -9.81
CA LEU A 107 0.17 -13.09 -11.08
C LEU A 107 1.17 -12.34 -11.97
N GLU A 108 1.03 -11.01 -12.08
CA GLU A 108 1.93 -10.18 -12.87
C GLU A 108 3.36 -10.25 -12.34
N LYS A 109 3.55 -10.16 -11.01
CA LYS A 109 4.87 -10.28 -10.37
C LYS A 109 5.49 -11.67 -10.55
N ASN A 110 4.71 -12.74 -10.42
CA ASN A 110 5.18 -14.10 -10.69
C ASN A 110 5.61 -14.29 -12.16
N ASN A 111 4.87 -13.70 -13.09
CA ASN A 111 5.26 -13.73 -14.51
C ASN A 111 6.53 -12.92 -14.76
N GLU A 112 6.70 -11.77 -14.10
CA GLU A 112 7.90 -10.95 -14.25
C GLU A 112 9.13 -11.63 -13.63
N ILE A 113 9.03 -12.23 -12.43
CA ILE A 113 10.18 -12.86 -11.75
C ILE A 113 10.67 -14.10 -12.50
N SER A 114 9.75 -14.85 -13.13
CA SER A 114 10.09 -16.06 -13.91
C SER A 114 10.99 -15.76 -15.13
N LYS A 115 11.08 -14.50 -15.56
CA LYS A 115 11.98 -14.07 -16.65
C LYS A 115 13.44 -14.01 -16.22
N TYR A 116 13.72 -14.01 -14.91
CA TYR A 116 15.07 -13.93 -14.38
C TYR A 116 15.59 -15.32 -14.00
N ASN A 117 16.89 -15.52 -14.19
CA ASN A 117 17.60 -16.66 -13.65
C ASN A 117 18.52 -16.16 -12.53
N GLU A 118 18.01 -16.23 -11.30
CA GLU A 118 18.70 -15.74 -10.10
C GLU A 118 20.06 -16.43 -9.89
N GLU A 119 20.11 -17.75 -10.07
CA GLU A 119 21.34 -18.55 -9.92
C GLU A 119 22.43 -18.10 -10.90
N LYS A 120 22.06 -17.83 -12.16
CA LYS A 120 22.99 -17.31 -13.17
C LYS A 120 23.55 -15.94 -12.77
N ILE A 121 22.72 -15.06 -12.22
CA ILE A 121 23.14 -13.72 -11.79
C ILE A 121 24.08 -13.82 -10.59
N LYS A 122 23.75 -14.68 -9.59
CA LYS A 122 24.62 -14.95 -8.44
C LYS A 122 25.99 -15.48 -8.88
N ASN A 123 26.03 -16.46 -9.78
CA ASN A 123 27.27 -17.01 -10.33
C ASN A 123 28.10 -15.94 -11.06
N GLN A 124 27.47 -15.05 -11.83
CA GLN A 124 28.16 -13.94 -12.49
C GLN A 124 28.73 -12.94 -11.49
N LEU A 125 28.00 -12.63 -10.42
CA LEU A 125 28.44 -11.73 -9.35
C LEU A 125 29.65 -12.29 -8.61
N GLU A 126 29.65 -13.59 -8.28
CA GLU A 126 30.79 -14.29 -7.68
C GLU A 126 32.03 -14.23 -8.59
N MET A 127 31.86 -14.46 -9.90
CA MET A 127 32.97 -14.34 -10.86
C MET A 127 33.55 -12.92 -10.91
N ILE A 128 32.70 -11.88 -10.80
CA ILE A 128 33.16 -10.49 -10.75
C ILE A 128 33.90 -10.23 -9.45
N LYS A 129 33.40 -10.71 -8.31
CA LYS A 129 34.07 -10.59 -7.01
C LYS A 129 35.49 -11.16 -7.05
N VAL A 130 35.66 -12.38 -7.59
CA VAL A 130 36.99 -13.01 -7.76
C VAL A 130 37.90 -12.18 -8.66
N LYS A 131 37.39 -11.63 -9.77
CA LYS A 131 38.18 -10.75 -10.67
C LYS A 131 38.64 -9.47 -9.96
N LYS A 132 37.80 -8.88 -9.11
CA LYS A 132 38.15 -7.68 -8.33
C LYS A 132 39.20 -7.98 -7.26
N GLU A 133 39.06 -9.10 -6.54
CA GLU A 133 40.07 -9.55 -5.57
C GLU A 133 41.45 -9.77 -6.22
N LEU A 134 41.48 -10.38 -7.40
CA LEU A 134 42.72 -10.59 -8.15
C LEU A 134 43.34 -9.25 -8.58
N TRP A 135 42.53 -8.32 -9.08
CA TRP A 135 43.00 -6.99 -9.48
C TRP A 135 43.59 -6.22 -8.30
N LEU A 136 42.92 -6.23 -7.15
CA LEU A 136 43.38 -5.58 -5.92
C LEU A 136 44.68 -6.17 -5.38
N LYS A 137 44.84 -7.50 -5.42
CA LYS A 137 46.09 -8.17 -5.02
C LYS A 137 47.27 -7.78 -5.91
N GLU A 138 47.03 -7.54 -7.19
CA GLU A 138 48.07 -7.20 -8.18
C GLU A 138 48.46 -5.72 -8.14
N HIS A 139 47.50 -4.81 -7.91
CA HIS A 139 47.71 -3.37 -8.08
C HIS A 139 47.77 -2.59 -6.76
N GLN A 140 46.91 -2.89 -5.77
CA GLN A 140 46.74 -2.06 -4.56
C GLN A 140 46.25 -2.87 -3.33
N PRO A 141 47.06 -3.78 -2.77
CA PRO A 141 46.63 -4.66 -1.67
C PRO A 141 46.33 -3.91 -0.37
N ASN A 142 46.96 -2.75 -0.13
CA ASN A 142 46.81 -1.97 1.10
C ASN A 142 45.48 -1.21 1.18
N ILE A 143 44.77 -1.08 0.06
CA ILE A 143 43.57 -0.25 -0.10
C ILE A 143 42.30 -1.12 -0.24
N ALA A 144 42.47 -2.40 -0.56
CA ALA A 144 41.41 -3.37 -0.86
C ALA A 144 40.21 -3.32 0.10
N LEU A 145 40.47 -3.36 1.41
CA LEU A 145 39.42 -3.37 2.43
C LEU A 145 38.63 -2.05 2.48
N ALA A 146 39.30 -0.91 2.37
CA ALA A 146 38.64 0.39 2.40
C ALA A 146 37.76 0.60 1.14
N LEU A 147 38.25 0.14 -0.01
CA LEU A 147 37.53 0.26 -1.27
C LEU A 147 36.32 -0.69 -1.34
N GLU A 148 36.45 -1.93 -0.85
CA GLU A 148 35.33 -2.88 -0.75
C GLU A 148 34.20 -2.33 0.13
N GLN A 149 34.52 -1.73 1.28
CA GLN A 149 33.54 -1.08 2.16
C GLN A 149 32.82 0.09 1.47
N LEU A 150 33.55 0.96 0.77
CA LEU A 150 32.95 2.08 0.03
C LEU A 150 32.07 1.61 -1.14
N GLU A 151 32.35 0.46 -1.74
CA GLU A 151 31.51 -0.15 -2.77
C GLU A 151 30.25 -0.76 -2.23
N GLU A 152 30.33 -1.47 -1.12
CA GLU A 152 29.15 -1.97 -0.41
C GLU A 152 28.24 -0.81 0.02
N ASP A 153 28.80 0.25 0.60
CA ASP A 153 28.06 1.45 0.98
C ASP A 153 27.41 2.14 -0.23
N GLU A 154 28.12 2.26 -1.36
CA GLU A 154 27.56 2.84 -2.59
C GLU A 154 26.37 2.03 -3.10
N LEU A 155 26.52 0.70 -3.18
CA LEU A 155 25.47 -0.20 -3.68
C LEU A 155 24.23 -0.13 -2.78
N ASN A 156 24.41 -0.12 -1.47
CA ASN A 156 23.33 0.03 -0.50
C ASN A 156 22.63 1.40 -0.62
N CYS A 157 23.40 2.48 -0.80
CA CYS A 157 22.84 3.81 -1.00
C CYS A 157 22.04 3.90 -2.31
N LYS A 158 22.54 3.30 -3.40
CA LYS A 158 21.82 3.23 -4.68
C LYS A 158 20.53 2.41 -4.58
N LYS A 159 20.55 1.27 -3.88
CA LYS A 159 19.36 0.47 -3.60
C LYS A 159 18.31 1.30 -2.86
N LEU A 160 18.71 1.97 -1.77
CA LEU A 160 17.81 2.80 -0.98
C LEU A 160 17.24 3.97 -1.77
N LYS A 161 18.00 4.54 -2.72
CA LYS A 161 17.54 5.61 -3.59
C LYS A 161 16.38 5.12 -4.48
N ILE A 162 16.53 3.95 -5.08
CA ILE A 162 15.50 3.34 -5.94
C ILE A 162 14.21 3.14 -5.14
N GLU A 163 14.27 2.55 -3.95
CA GLU A 163 13.07 2.35 -3.12
C GLU A 163 12.39 3.67 -2.72
N ILE A 164 13.17 4.72 -2.41
CA ILE A 164 12.63 6.04 -2.10
C ILE A 164 11.89 6.63 -3.31
N ASP A 165 12.44 6.49 -4.52
CA ASP A 165 11.82 6.97 -5.74
C ASP A 165 10.53 6.17 -6.06
N GLU A 166 10.51 4.87 -5.85
CA GLU A 166 9.32 4.02 -6.01
C GLU A 166 8.21 4.38 -5.00
N ALA A 167 8.58 4.58 -3.72
CA ALA A 167 7.63 5.07 -2.72
C ALA A 167 7.08 6.46 -3.08
N LYS A 168 7.90 7.35 -3.65
CA LYS A 168 7.42 8.66 -4.12
C LYS A 168 6.44 8.54 -5.29
N ILE A 169 6.67 7.61 -6.21
CA ILE A 169 5.73 7.35 -7.31
C ILE A 169 4.39 6.85 -6.75
N ALA A 170 4.42 5.85 -5.87
CA ALA A 170 3.23 5.30 -5.24
C ALA A 170 2.48 6.35 -4.38
N GLY A 171 3.21 7.19 -3.64
CA GLY A 171 2.62 8.27 -2.84
C GLY A 171 1.91 9.34 -3.68
N ASN A 172 2.48 9.69 -4.84
CA ASN A 172 1.83 10.62 -5.78
C ASN A 172 0.57 10.01 -6.40
N ASP A 173 0.60 8.73 -6.78
CA ASP A 173 -0.60 8.02 -7.26
C ASP A 173 -1.69 8.01 -6.19
N ALA A 174 -1.34 7.68 -4.94
CA ALA A 174 -2.28 7.72 -3.82
C ALA A 174 -2.92 9.11 -3.62
N ILE A 175 -2.14 10.19 -3.67
CA ILE A 175 -2.67 11.56 -3.60
C ILE A 175 -3.66 11.84 -4.74
N ASN A 176 -3.33 11.42 -5.96
CA ASN A 176 -4.20 11.62 -7.12
C ASN A 176 -5.52 10.87 -6.95
N LYS A 177 -5.49 9.60 -6.52
CA LYS A 177 -6.70 8.82 -6.27
C LYS A 177 -7.55 9.39 -5.13
N LEU A 178 -6.93 9.90 -4.07
CA LEU A 178 -7.64 10.56 -2.98
C LEU A 178 -8.31 11.87 -3.41
N HIS A 179 -7.69 12.64 -4.32
CA HIS A 179 -8.34 13.80 -4.94
C HIS A 179 -9.54 13.39 -5.82
N ASP A 180 -9.44 12.29 -6.57
CA ASP A 180 -10.58 11.75 -7.33
C ASP A 180 -11.76 11.41 -6.41
N VAL A 181 -11.48 10.86 -5.22
CA VAL A 181 -12.51 10.63 -4.19
C VAL A 181 -13.16 11.95 -3.77
N ILE A 182 -12.39 12.99 -3.42
CA ILE A 182 -12.92 14.29 -3.04
C ILE A 182 -13.82 14.88 -4.16
N ALA A 183 -13.35 14.83 -5.41
CA ALA A 183 -14.10 15.35 -6.56
C ALA A 183 -15.42 14.58 -6.77
N SER A 184 -15.40 13.24 -6.62
CA SER A 184 -16.60 12.41 -6.71
C SER A 184 -17.60 12.77 -5.61
N LEU A 185 -17.13 12.93 -4.37
CA LEU A 185 -17.92 13.37 -3.22
C LEU A 185 -18.49 14.78 -3.39
N GLU A 186 -17.74 15.70 -4.01
CA GLU A 186 -18.23 17.03 -4.37
C GLU A 186 -19.38 16.97 -5.38
N SER A 187 -19.20 16.17 -6.43
CA SER A 187 -20.23 15.98 -7.44
C SER A 187 -21.49 15.33 -6.88
N ALA A 188 -21.35 14.44 -5.88
CA ALA A 188 -22.46 13.83 -5.16
C ALA A 188 -23.13 14.82 -4.19
N SER A 189 -22.36 15.72 -3.55
CA SER A 189 -22.88 16.75 -2.65
C SER A 189 -23.71 17.83 -3.34
N THR A 190 -23.53 18.07 -4.64
CA THR A 190 -24.40 18.98 -5.41
C THR A 190 -25.83 18.42 -5.57
N TYR A 191 -26.03 17.12 -5.34
CA TYR A 191 -27.34 16.47 -5.23
C TYR A 191 -27.83 16.36 -3.77
N SER A 192 -27.09 16.95 -2.81
CA SER A 192 -27.37 16.96 -1.36
C SER A 192 -28.48 17.93 -0.93
N THR A 193 -29.34 18.39 -1.83
CA THR A 193 -30.70 18.80 -1.46
C THR A 193 -31.57 17.56 -1.24
N TRP A 194 -31.04 16.59 -0.50
CA TRP A 194 -31.71 15.37 -0.05
C TRP A 194 -32.13 15.50 1.41
N ASP A 195 -32.49 16.72 1.81
CA ASP A 195 -33.25 17.04 3.02
C ASP A 195 -34.73 16.57 2.91
N THR A 196 -35.01 15.60 2.03
CA THR A 196 -36.36 15.16 1.66
C THR A 196 -36.64 13.70 2.01
N PHE A 197 -35.68 12.95 2.56
CA PHE A 197 -35.88 11.52 2.91
C PHE A 197 -36.08 11.23 4.40
N LEU A 198 -36.62 12.20 5.14
CA LEU A 198 -37.37 11.93 6.38
C LEU A 198 -38.87 11.65 6.12
N GLY A 199 -39.25 11.34 4.89
CA GLY A 199 -40.65 11.11 4.54
C GLY A 199 -40.85 10.27 3.28
N GLY A 200 -40.73 8.95 3.41
CA GLY A 200 -41.47 8.03 2.53
C GLY A 200 -40.67 6.88 1.93
N GLY A 201 -40.88 5.69 2.47
CA GLY A 201 -41.09 4.46 1.69
C GLY A 201 -39.87 3.77 1.08
N PHE A 202 -39.77 2.48 1.41
CA PHE A 202 -38.84 1.42 0.99
C PHE A 202 -38.37 1.30 -0.48
N ILE A 203 -38.73 2.18 -1.42
CA ILE A 203 -38.40 2.01 -2.84
C ILE A 203 -38.17 3.38 -3.51
N ALA A 204 -36.93 3.88 -3.47
CA ALA A 204 -36.47 4.98 -4.32
C ALA A 204 -35.08 4.67 -4.91
N THR A 205 -34.83 3.40 -5.23
CA THR A 205 -33.49 2.83 -5.35
C THR A 205 -33.08 2.49 -6.79
N HIS A 206 -33.40 3.34 -7.78
CA HIS A 206 -32.97 3.06 -9.16
C HIS A 206 -32.28 4.21 -9.90
N LEU A 207 -32.47 5.46 -9.47
CA LEU A 207 -31.79 6.63 -10.07
C LEU A 207 -30.52 7.04 -9.30
N LYS A 208 -30.19 6.36 -8.19
CA LYS A 208 -29.06 6.70 -7.30
C LYS A 208 -27.83 5.80 -7.43
N HIS A 209 -27.90 4.71 -8.19
CA HIS A 209 -26.82 3.72 -8.22
C HIS A 209 -25.57 4.19 -8.99
N GLU A 210 -25.69 4.93 -10.10
CA GLU A 210 -24.50 5.25 -10.91
C GLU A 210 -23.45 6.12 -10.19
N LYS A 211 -23.88 7.15 -9.44
CA LYS A 211 -22.97 8.07 -8.73
C LYS A 211 -22.41 7.52 -7.42
N ILE A 212 -23.17 6.67 -6.74
CA ILE A 212 -22.70 5.95 -5.54
C ILE A 212 -21.64 4.92 -5.98
N ASN A 213 -21.91 4.16 -7.04
CA ASN A 213 -20.95 3.22 -7.62
C ASN A 213 -19.66 3.93 -8.11
N GLU A 214 -19.76 5.15 -8.64
CA GLU A 214 -18.58 5.95 -9.01
C GLU A 214 -17.74 6.35 -7.78
N SER A 215 -18.37 6.79 -6.70
CA SER A 215 -17.67 7.12 -5.45
C SER A 215 -17.01 5.89 -4.82
N GLU A 216 -17.71 4.74 -4.82
CA GLU A 216 -17.18 3.45 -4.37
C GLU A 216 -15.97 3.03 -5.21
N SER A 217 -16.06 3.09 -6.54
CA SER A 217 -14.93 2.77 -7.42
C SER A 217 -13.72 3.68 -7.20
N LYS A 218 -13.92 4.98 -6.99
CA LYS A 218 -12.83 5.91 -6.66
C LYS A 218 -12.22 5.61 -5.31
N MET A 219 -13.03 5.27 -4.32
CA MET A 219 -12.56 4.89 -2.99
C MET A 219 -11.69 3.62 -3.04
N HIS A 220 -12.17 2.60 -3.74
CA HIS A 220 -11.46 1.36 -3.98
C HIS A 220 -10.09 1.61 -4.67
N GLN A 221 -10.05 2.45 -5.71
CA GLN A 221 -8.77 2.83 -6.34
C GLN A 221 -7.81 3.54 -5.38
N ALA A 222 -8.32 4.41 -4.50
CA ALA A 222 -7.52 5.07 -3.49
C ALA A 222 -6.99 4.07 -2.45
N GLN A 223 -7.77 3.05 -2.08
CA GLN A 223 -7.36 1.97 -1.19
C GLN A 223 -6.19 1.17 -1.75
N ILE A 224 -6.27 0.76 -3.02
CA ILE A 224 -5.18 0.06 -3.71
C ILE A 224 -3.92 0.93 -3.77
N ALA A 225 -4.05 2.20 -4.17
CA ALA A 225 -2.91 3.10 -4.30
C ALA A 225 -2.22 3.37 -2.95
N LEU A 226 -3.00 3.55 -1.88
CA LEU A 226 -2.47 3.66 -0.53
C LEU A 226 -1.78 2.36 -0.09
N GLN A 227 -2.37 1.20 -0.36
CA GLN A 227 -1.77 -0.10 -0.01
C GLN A 227 -0.43 -0.30 -0.70
N ARG A 228 -0.32 0.07 -1.97
CA ARG A 228 0.96 0.04 -2.71
C ARG A 228 1.97 0.99 -2.08
N PHE A 229 1.57 2.22 -1.75
CA PHE A 229 2.46 3.16 -1.06
C PHE A 229 2.95 2.62 0.29
N LYS A 230 2.08 1.96 1.07
CA LYS A 230 2.44 1.27 2.31
C LYS A 230 3.51 0.21 2.07
N ASN A 231 3.36 -0.64 1.05
CA ASN A 231 4.32 -1.68 0.74
C ASN A 231 5.71 -1.09 0.40
N GLU A 232 5.76 -0.04 -0.45
CA GLU A 232 7.03 0.62 -0.79
C GLU A 232 7.71 1.28 0.44
N LEU A 233 6.92 1.80 1.40
CA LEU A 233 7.46 2.33 2.66
C LEU A 233 8.06 1.23 3.56
N LEU A 234 7.50 0.02 3.54
CA LEU A 234 8.05 -1.14 4.25
C LEU A 234 9.34 -1.64 3.59
N ASP A 235 9.43 -1.60 2.27
CA ASP A 235 10.66 -1.94 1.54
C ASP A 235 11.83 -1.02 1.95
N ILE A 236 11.56 0.29 2.10
CA ILE A 236 12.54 1.26 2.63
C ILE A 236 12.98 0.92 4.06
N GLN A 237 12.10 0.40 4.90
CA GLN A 237 12.41 0.00 6.28
C GLN A 237 13.34 -1.22 6.33
N ASN A 238 13.10 -2.19 5.45
CA ASN A 238 13.88 -3.43 5.41
C ASN A 238 15.34 -3.21 4.96
N ILE A 239 15.65 -2.05 4.37
CA ILE A 239 17.02 -1.66 3.96
C ILE A 239 17.82 -1.01 5.11
N SER A 240 17.37 -1.10 6.37
CA SER A 240 18.11 -0.56 7.51
C SER A 240 19.47 -1.27 7.67
N THR A 241 20.54 -0.62 7.22
CA THR A 241 21.92 -1.08 7.45
C THR A 241 22.47 -0.44 8.73
N ASN A 242 23.49 -1.06 9.33
CA ASN A 242 24.19 -0.56 10.53
C ASN A 242 24.72 0.88 10.41
N HIS A 243 24.75 1.46 9.21
CA HIS A 243 25.27 2.80 8.91
C HIS A 243 24.23 3.76 8.30
N LEU A 244 22.99 3.31 8.11
CA LEU A 244 21.83 4.10 7.66
C LEU A 244 20.63 3.70 8.50
N THR A 245 20.59 4.20 9.74
CA THR A 245 19.39 4.05 10.59
C THR A 245 18.28 4.88 9.97
N VAL A 246 17.40 4.21 9.26
CA VAL A 246 16.19 4.84 8.75
C VAL A 246 15.19 4.89 9.89
N ASN A 247 14.89 6.09 10.40
CA ASN A 247 13.75 6.26 11.30
C ASN A 247 12.45 6.15 10.49
N THR A 248 11.97 4.92 10.30
CA THR A 248 10.72 4.58 9.61
C THR A 248 9.52 4.46 10.55
N ASP A 249 9.68 4.71 11.85
CA ASP A 249 8.58 4.61 12.83
C ASP A 249 7.40 5.51 12.46
N GLY A 250 7.66 6.62 11.77
CA GLY A 250 6.61 7.50 11.25
C GLY A 250 5.82 6.92 10.07
N PHE A 251 6.41 6.02 9.28
CA PHE A 251 5.81 5.40 8.10
C PHE A 251 4.90 4.23 8.47
N VAL A 252 5.36 3.38 9.41
CA VAL A 252 4.56 2.28 9.95
C VAL A 252 3.32 2.82 10.67
N LYS A 253 3.50 3.84 11.51
CA LYS A 253 2.36 4.49 12.20
C LYS A 253 1.35 5.04 11.21
N PHE A 254 1.80 5.74 10.17
CA PHE A 254 0.93 6.21 9.07
C PHE A 254 0.13 5.07 8.46
N ALA A 255 0.81 3.97 8.13
CA ALA A 255 0.23 2.80 7.49
C ALA A 255 -0.77 2.01 8.35
N ASP A 256 -0.76 2.19 9.67
CA ASP A 256 -1.69 1.51 10.58
C ASP A 256 -2.96 2.35 10.79
N TYR A 257 -2.84 3.64 11.15
CA TYR A 257 -4.05 4.43 11.46
C TYR A 257 -4.84 4.91 10.24
N VAL A 258 -4.17 5.25 9.12
CA VAL A 258 -4.87 5.79 7.93
C VAL A 258 -5.86 4.79 7.34
N PHE A 259 -5.47 3.51 7.37
CA PHE A 259 -6.25 2.43 6.81
C PHE A 259 -7.40 2.05 7.76
N ASP A 260 -7.16 2.00 9.07
CA ASP A 260 -8.23 1.75 10.05
C ASP A 260 -9.29 2.88 10.05
N ASP A 261 -8.88 4.15 9.91
CA ASP A 261 -9.77 5.32 9.99
C ASP A 261 -10.59 5.59 8.71
N ILE A 262 -10.00 5.50 7.50
CA ILE A 262 -10.74 5.83 6.26
C ILE A 262 -11.81 4.78 5.96
N PHE A 263 -11.47 3.48 6.03
CA PHE A 263 -12.35 2.42 5.53
C PHE A 263 -13.47 2.10 6.52
N SER A 264 -13.27 2.38 7.81
CA SER A 264 -14.33 2.30 8.82
C SER A 264 -15.35 3.44 8.69
N ALA A 265 -14.89 4.66 8.35
CA ALA A 265 -15.74 5.84 8.23
C ALA A 265 -16.66 5.84 6.99
N TRP A 266 -16.29 5.14 5.92
CA TRP A 266 -17.11 5.05 4.69
C TRP A 266 -18.24 4.02 4.79
N SER A 267 -18.02 2.92 5.53
CA SER A 267 -18.98 1.82 5.66
C SER A 267 -20.22 2.19 6.49
N ILE A 268 -20.10 3.20 7.33
CA ILE A 268 -21.22 3.82 8.04
C ILE A 268 -21.69 4.96 7.17
N HIS A 269 -23.00 5.13 7.02
CA HIS A 269 -23.72 6.20 6.30
C HIS A 269 -23.32 7.63 6.78
N SER A 270 -22.03 7.94 6.70
CA SER A 270 -21.40 9.14 7.22
C SER A 270 -21.70 10.25 6.26
N LYS A 271 -22.07 11.41 6.80
CA LYS A 271 -22.40 12.58 5.99
C LYS A 271 -21.21 12.86 5.05
N ILE A 272 -21.50 13.17 3.79
CA ILE A 272 -20.47 13.45 2.76
C ILE A 272 -19.38 14.42 3.27
N SER A 273 -19.76 15.36 4.14
CA SER A 273 -18.82 16.30 4.79
C SER A 273 -17.79 15.61 5.69
N SER A 274 -18.17 14.63 6.51
CA SER A 274 -17.23 13.88 7.35
C SER A 274 -16.28 13.03 6.50
N SER A 275 -16.75 12.41 5.42
CA SER A 275 -15.89 11.60 4.55
C SER A 275 -14.82 12.45 3.86
N LYS A 276 -15.16 13.67 3.40
CA LYS A 276 -14.20 14.61 2.81
C LYS A 276 -13.12 15.06 3.79
N GLU A 277 -13.48 15.31 5.04
CA GLU A 277 -12.52 15.71 6.08
C GLU A 277 -11.49 14.61 6.33
N HIS A 278 -11.94 13.35 6.45
CA HIS A 278 -11.05 12.20 6.62
C HIS A 278 -10.11 12.02 5.43
N VAL A 279 -10.63 12.06 4.20
CA VAL A 279 -9.80 11.95 2.99
C VAL A 279 -8.78 13.09 2.91
N SER A 280 -9.17 14.31 3.29
CA SER A 280 -8.27 15.47 3.32
C SER A 280 -7.13 15.30 4.35
N LYS A 281 -7.44 14.76 5.53
CA LYS A 281 -6.44 14.44 6.56
C LYS A 281 -5.41 13.45 6.01
N VAL A 282 -5.86 12.40 5.34
CA VAL A 282 -4.97 11.37 4.77
C VAL A 282 -4.12 11.92 3.64
N ILE A 283 -4.64 12.80 2.79
CA ILE A 283 -3.81 13.51 1.81
C ILE A 283 -2.70 14.30 2.51
N ALA A 284 -3.01 14.99 3.62
CA ALA A 284 -2.02 15.70 4.41
C ALA A 284 -0.95 14.77 4.97
N ASP A 285 -1.36 13.59 5.46
CA ASP A 285 -0.47 12.59 6.02
C ASP A 285 0.44 11.94 4.96
N VAL A 286 -0.08 11.66 3.76
CA VAL A 286 0.74 11.22 2.61
C VAL A 286 1.75 12.30 2.23
N ARG A 287 1.33 13.57 2.12
CA ARG A 287 2.24 14.70 1.82
C ARG A 287 3.34 14.86 2.87
N ASN A 288 3.01 14.75 4.15
CA ASN A 288 3.99 14.81 5.24
C ASN A 288 5.01 13.66 5.14
N THR A 289 4.56 12.48 4.72
CA THR A 289 5.43 11.32 4.47
C THR A 289 6.35 11.57 3.26
N MET A 290 5.81 12.12 2.17
CA MET A 290 6.57 12.49 0.97
C MET A 290 7.68 13.52 1.29
N LEU A 291 7.41 14.53 2.12
CA LEU A 291 8.43 15.49 2.55
C LEU A 291 9.58 14.83 3.32
N LYS A 292 9.30 13.78 4.12
CA LYS A 292 10.35 13.02 4.81
C LYS A 292 11.19 12.21 3.81
N LEU A 293 10.55 11.60 2.80
CA LEU A 293 11.23 10.88 1.72
C LEU A 293 12.16 11.81 0.94
N GLU A 294 11.71 13.02 0.60
CA GLU A 294 12.52 14.03 -0.10
C GLU A 294 13.74 14.47 0.71
N LYS A 295 13.56 14.77 2.00
CA LYS A 295 14.68 15.11 2.88
C LYS A 295 15.71 13.97 2.93
N LYS A 296 15.23 12.73 2.99
CA LYS A 296 16.09 11.55 3.04
C LYS A 296 16.83 11.32 1.73
N LEU A 297 16.17 11.56 0.59
CA LEU A 297 16.79 11.50 -0.73
C LEU A 297 17.97 12.49 -0.82
N GLY A 298 17.79 13.73 -0.34
CA GLY A 298 18.87 14.72 -0.30
C GLY A 298 20.09 14.26 0.50
N LEU A 299 19.88 13.73 1.71
CA LEU A 299 20.98 13.19 2.54
C LEU A 299 21.69 12.00 1.87
N LEU A 300 20.94 11.19 1.13
CA LEU A 300 21.47 10.03 0.42
C LEU A 300 22.32 10.44 -0.79
N GLU A 301 21.91 11.47 -1.50
CA GLU A 301 22.67 12.07 -2.61
C GLU A 301 23.97 12.71 -2.12
N GLU A 302 23.94 13.41 -0.98
CA GLU A 302 25.16 13.92 -0.32
C GLU A 302 26.12 12.77 0.02
N LYS A 303 25.62 11.69 0.64
CA LYS A 303 26.44 10.52 1.00
C LYS A 303 27.02 9.82 -0.23
N LEU A 304 26.26 9.68 -1.31
CA LEU A 304 26.76 9.11 -2.56
C LEU A 304 27.90 9.94 -3.15
N ASN A 305 27.77 11.27 -3.14
CA ASN A 305 28.84 12.17 -3.59
C ASN A 305 30.08 12.05 -2.70
N GLU A 306 29.93 11.96 -1.38
CA GLU A 306 31.07 11.73 -0.47
C GLU A 306 31.79 10.41 -0.75
N ILE A 307 31.04 9.34 -1.02
CA ILE A 307 31.61 8.02 -1.37
C ILE A 307 32.37 8.12 -2.69
N GLU A 308 31.83 8.80 -3.68
CA GLU A 308 32.49 9.01 -4.98
C GLU A 308 33.82 9.77 -4.82
N LEU A 309 33.84 10.84 -4.02
CA LEU A 309 35.06 11.60 -3.73
C LEU A 309 36.11 10.74 -3.03
N LYS A 310 35.73 10.01 -1.96
CA LYS A 310 36.64 9.11 -1.25
C LYS A 310 37.23 8.04 -2.17
N LYS A 311 36.44 7.50 -3.09
CA LYS A 311 36.92 6.51 -4.07
C LYS A 311 37.95 7.10 -5.03
N LYS A 312 37.73 8.32 -5.53
CA LYS A 312 38.69 9.02 -6.39
C LYS A 312 40.01 9.29 -5.66
N ASP A 313 39.92 9.81 -4.43
CA ASP A 313 41.09 10.07 -3.58
C ASP A 313 41.91 8.79 -3.33
N ILE A 314 41.22 7.68 -3.08
CA ILE A 314 41.84 6.37 -2.81
C ILE A 314 42.46 5.75 -4.07
N LEU A 315 41.87 5.97 -5.24
CA LEU A 315 42.34 5.42 -6.51
C LEU A 315 43.43 6.29 -7.17
N GLU A 316 43.75 7.47 -6.61
CA GLU A 316 44.64 8.47 -7.19
C GLU A 316 44.22 8.91 -8.62
N ILE A 317 42.91 9.02 -8.89
CA ILE A 317 42.33 9.45 -10.18
C ILE A 317 41.71 10.85 -10.08
#